data_AF-A0A6I3LGL8-F1
#
_entry.id   AF-A0A6I3LGL8-F1
#
_cell.length_a   1.000
_cell.length_b   1.000
_cell.length_c   1.000
_cell.angle_alpha   90.00
_cell.angle_beta   90.00
_cell.angle_gamma   90.00
#
_symmetry.space_group_name_H-M   'P 1'
#
loop_
_entity.id
_entity.type
_entity.pdbx_description
1 polymer ?
#
loop_
_entity_poly.entity_id
_entity_poly.type
_entity_poly.pdbx_seq_one_letter_code
_entity_poly.pdbx_strand_id
1 'polypeptide(L)'
;DWSQYQKRQVVATGYTAGYESTGKNPNHPSFGITYSGVKVKRDLYSTIAADISVFPIGTVLFIPDYGFGVVADTGSAIKGNKLDLYYE
;
A
#
# COMPACT_ATOMS: atom_id res chain seq x y z
N ASP A 1 20.95 5.38 -9.37
CA ASP A 1 21.58 4.26 -8.65
C ASP A 1 20.76 3.97 -7.40
N TRP A 2 20.17 2.77 -7.29
CA TRP A 2 19.34 2.40 -6.13
C TRP A 2 20.16 1.90 -4.93
N SER A 3 21.47 1.67 -5.11
CA SER A 3 22.36 1.16 -4.06
C SER A 3 22.57 2.16 -2.92
N GLN A 4 22.34 3.46 -3.18
CA GLN A 4 22.49 4.54 -2.21
C GLN A 4 21.36 4.62 -1.16
N TYR A 5 20.26 3.87 -1.33
CA TYR A 5 19.13 3.88 -0.41
C TYR A 5 19.12 2.65 0.50
N GLN A 6 18.56 2.81 1.70
CA GLN A 6 18.37 1.69 2.62
C GLN A 6 17.44 0.64 1.99
N LYS A 7 17.87 -0.62 2.03
CA LYS A 7 17.10 -1.76 1.51
C LYS A 7 16.45 -2.53 2.66
N ARG A 8 15.24 -3.02 2.42
CA ARG A 8 14.49 -3.91 3.32
C ARG A 8 14.00 -5.10 2.51
N GLN A 9 14.19 -6.30 3.03
CA GLN A 9 13.53 -7.48 2.51
C GLN A 9 12.14 -7.57 3.13
N VAL A 10 11.12 -7.73 2.29
CA VAL A 10 9.71 -7.78 2.70
C VAL A 10 9.01 -8.91 1.96
N VAL A 11 7.88 -9.36 2.53
CA VAL A 11 6.90 -10.17 1.79
C VAL A 11 5.86 -9.22 1.21
N ALA A 12 5.68 -9.24 -0.11
CA ALA A 12 4.72 -8.41 -0.80
C ALA A 12 3.53 -9.26 -1.31
N THR A 13 2.31 -8.80 -1.01
CA THR A 13 1.07 -9.31 -1.59
C THR A 13 0.41 -8.22 -2.44
N GLY A 14 -0.57 -8.61 -3.26
CA GLY A 14 -1.38 -7.67 -4.04
C GLY A 14 -2.81 -7.65 -3.56
N TYR A 15 -3.42 -6.47 -3.51
CA TYR A 15 -4.84 -6.27 -3.22
C TYR A 15 -5.47 -5.30 -4.20
N THR A 16 -6.79 -5.40 -4.35
CA THR A 16 -7.61 -4.56 -5.23
C THR A 16 -8.57 -3.70 -4.40
N ALA A 17 -9.26 -2.74 -5.03
CA ALA A 17 -10.33 -2.00 -4.35
C ALA A 17 -11.64 -2.82 -4.22
N GLY A 18 -11.70 -4.01 -4.83
CA GLY A 18 -12.91 -4.81 -4.92
C GLY A 18 -13.41 -5.33 -3.57
N TYR A 19 -14.64 -5.84 -3.58
CA TYR A 19 -15.30 -6.40 -2.40
C TYR A 19 -14.49 -7.55 -1.78
N GLU A 20 -13.80 -8.33 -2.61
CA GLU A 20 -12.93 -9.44 -2.22
C GLU A 20 -11.76 -9.01 -1.32
N SER A 21 -11.28 -7.78 -1.48
CA SER A 21 -10.14 -7.24 -0.74
C SER A 21 -10.56 -6.30 0.39
N THR A 22 -11.69 -5.59 0.23
CA THR A 22 -12.09 -4.50 1.15
C THR A 22 -13.42 -4.73 1.87
N GLY A 23 -14.23 -5.71 1.44
CA GLY A 23 -15.60 -5.92 1.92
C GLY A 23 -16.58 -4.79 1.56
N LYS A 24 -16.18 -3.86 0.67
CA LYS A 24 -16.96 -2.67 0.32
C LYS A 24 -17.37 -2.71 -1.15
N ASN A 25 -18.62 -2.34 -1.42
CA ASN A 25 -19.15 -2.19 -2.77
C ASN A 25 -18.88 -0.77 -3.31
N PRO A 26 -18.90 -0.54 -4.64
CA PRO A 26 -18.68 0.80 -5.23
C PRO A 26 -19.60 1.90 -4.69
N ASN A 27 -20.78 1.53 -4.18
CA ASN A 27 -21.75 2.45 -3.59
C ASN A 27 -21.49 2.75 -2.10
N HIS A 28 -20.43 2.23 -1.51
CA HIS A 28 -20.10 2.47 -0.11
C HIS A 28 -19.37 3.83 0.03
N PRO A 29 -19.75 4.69 0.99
CA PRO A 29 -19.17 6.04 1.13
C PRO A 29 -17.65 6.05 1.42
N SER A 30 -17.11 4.93 1.92
CA SER A 30 -15.67 4.71 2.13
C SER A 30 -15.01 3.77 1.12
N PHE A 31 -15.64 3.54 -0.04
CA PHE A 31 -15.06 2.74 -1.12
C PHE A 31 -13.85 3.46 -1.73
N GLY A 32 -12.73 2.75 -1.85
CA GLY A 32 -11.49 3.32 -2.39
C GLY A 32 -10.86 4.43 -1.52
N ILE A 33 -11.21 4.54 -0.23
CA ILE A 33 -10.56 5.47 0.70
C ILE A 33 -9.57 4.69 1.57
N THR A 34 -8.28 5.02 1.48
CA THR A 34 -7.22 4.46 2.35
C THR A 34 -7.38 4.93 3.80
N TYR A 35 -6.74 4.26 4.75
CA TYR A 35 -6.75 4.68 6.16
C TYR A 35 -6.30 6.13 6.38
N SER A 36 -5.40 6.65 5.55
CA SER A 36 -4.97 8.06 5.59
C SER A 36 -6.03 9.08 5.13
N GLY A 37 -7.17 8.63 4.60
CA GLY A 37 -8.23 9.49 4.05
C GLY A 37 -8.04 9.84 2.57
N VAL A 38 -6.94 9.43 1.94
CA VAL A 38 -6.69 9.65 0.51
C VAL A 38 -7.35 8.55 -0.32
N LYS A 39 -7.90 8.90 -1.48
CA LYS A 39 -8.40 7.89 -2.43
C LYS A 39 -7.25 7.01 -2.93
N VAL A 40 -7.46 5.70 -2.99
CA VAL A 40 -6.52 4.78 -3.65
C VAL A 40 -6.29 5.26 -5.08
N LYS A 41 -5.02 5.34 -5.47
CA LYS A 41 -4.63 5.76 -6.82
C LYS A 41 -3.49 4.86 -7.26
N ARG A 42 -3.65 4.22 -8.40
CA ARG A 42 -2.51 3.66 -9.15
C ARG A 42 -2.01 4.77 -10.07
N ASP A 43 -0.85 5.31 -9.75
CA ASP A 43 -0.18 6.38 -10.50
C ASP A 43 1.34 6.23 -10.31
N LEU A 44 2.13 7.18 -10.79
CA LEU A 44 3.58 7.25 -10.57
C LEU A 44 3.96 6.96 -9.11
N TYR A 45 3.14 7.44 -8.17
CA TYR A 45 3.11 7.02 -6.77
C TYR A 45 1.80 6.31 -6.48
N SER A 46 1.89 5.03 -6.15
CA SER A 46 0.73 4.22 -5.82
C SER A 46 0.56 4.06 -4.31
N THR A 47 -0.68 4.00 -3.83
CA THR A 47 -0.95 3.73 -2.41
C THR A 47 -0.62 2.28 -2.07
N ILE A 48 0.08 2.06 -0.95
CA ILE A 48 0.39 0.72 -0.43
C ILE A 48 0.02 0.63 1.05
N ALA A 49 -0.24 -0.59 1.53
CA ALA A 49 -0.45 -0.87 2.95
C ALA A 49 0.80 -1.45 3.59
N ALA A 50 1.12 -1.03 4.81
CA ALA A 50 2.27 -1.54 5.56
C ALA A 50 2.01 -1.50 7.08
N ASP A 51 2.93 -2.11 7.85
CA ASP A 51 2.99 -1.92 9.30
C ASP A 51 3.61 -0.55 9.63
N ILE A 52 2.83 0.36 10.20
CA ILE A 52 3.27 1.73 10.53
C ILE A 52 4.39 1.80 11.57
N SER A 53 4.59 0.74 12.35
CA SER A 53 5.73 0.66 13.27
C SER A 53 7.07 0.43 12.55
N VAL A 54 7.03 -0.11 11.34
CA VAL A 54 8.19 -0.39 10.49
C VAL A 54 8.32 0.67 9.39
N PHE A 55 7.22 1.00 8.74
CA PHE A 55 7.14 1.99 7.66
C PHE A 55 6.04 3.01 8.00
N PRO A 56 6.38 4.14 8.63
CA PRO A 56 5.40 5.17 8.98
C PRO A 56 4.58 5.66 7.78
N ILE A 57 3.35 6.13 8.03
CA ILE A 57 2.50 6.76 7.00
C ILE A 57 3.29 7.86 6.27
N GLY A 58 3.19 7.89 4.95
CA GLY A 58 3.93 8.81 4.07
C GLY A 58 5.31 8.29 3.63
N THR A 59 5.77 7.14 4.16
CA THR A 59 7.02 6.52 3.68
C THR A 59 6.90 6.23 2.19
N VAL A 60 7.91 6.67 1.43
CA VAL A 60 8.03 6.41 -0.01
C VAL A 60 8.98 5.25 -0.23
N LEU A 61 8.51 4.21 -0.91
CA LEU A 61 9.28 3.04 -1.28
C LEU A 61 9.38 2.93 -2.79
N PHE A 62 10.55 2.57 -3.31
CA PHE A 62 10.66 2.04 -4.65
C PHE A 62 10.61 0.51 -4.55
N ILE A 63 9.61 -0.09 -5.18
CA ILE A 63 9.39 -1.54 -5.18
C ILE A 63 9.71 -2.04 -6.59
N PRO A 64 10.76 -2.87 -6.76
CA PRO A 64 11.09 -3.45 -8.06
C PRO A 64 9.87 -4.10 -8.71
N ASP A 65 9.72 -3.91 -10.02
CA ASP A 65 8.62 -4.42 -10.85
C ASP A 65 7.20 -3.91 -10.51
N TYR A 66 7.05 -3.07 -9.47
CA TYR A 66 5.79 -2.41 -9.11
C TYR A 66 5.80 -0.90 -9.32
N GLY A 67 6.93 -0.23 -9.05
CA GLY A 67 7.08 1.22 -9.10
C GLY A 67 7.15 1.87 -7.71
N PHE A 68 6.87 3.18 -7.62
CA PHE A 68 6.86 3.87 -6.33
C PHE A 68 5.56 3.61 -5.57
N GLY A 69 5.71 3.26 -4.29
CA GLY A 69 4.63 3.11 -3.33
C GLY A 69 4.72 4.16 -2.23
N VAL A 70 3.58 4.70 -1.80
CA VAL A 70 3.45 5.55 -0.61
C VAL A 70 2.63 4.82 0.42
N VAL A 71 3.17 4.65 1.62
CA VAL A 71 2.44 4.03 2.73
C VAL A 71 1.29 4.96 3.13
N ALA A 72 0.09 4.59 2.72
CA ALA A 72 -1.14 5.36 2.92
C ALA A 72 -2.22 4.57 3.66
N ASP A 73 -2.00 3.26 3.81
CA ASP A 73 -2.97 2.34 4.39
C ASP A 73 -2.34 1.37 5.39
N THR A 74 -3.19 0.74 6.20
CA THR A 74 -2.79 -0.31 7.14
C THR A 74 -3.73 -1.50 7.03
N GLY A 75 -3.19 -2.71 7.22
CA GLY A 75 -4.00 -3.93 7.25
C GLY A 75 -3.81 -4.68 8.55
N SER A 76 -4.87 -5.30 9.06
CA SER A 76 -4.78 -6.15 10.27
C SER A 76 -3.81 -7.32 10.09
N ALA A 77 -3.74 -7.89 8.88
CA ALA A 77 -2.82 -8.96 8.50
C ALA A 77 -1.42 -8.48 8.04
N ILE A 78 -1.24 -7.17 7.83
CA ILE A 78 -0.01 -6.56 7.33
C ILE A 78 0.82 -6.09 8.53
N LYS A 79 1.64 -7.00 9.06
CA LYS A 79 2.49 -6.81 10.25
C LYS A 79 3.96 -7.12 9.97
N GLY A 80 4.85 -6.34 10.55
CA GLY A 80 6.30 -6.44 10.37
C GLY A 80 6.75 -6.04 8.96
N ASN A 81 7.67 -6.83 8.38
CA ASN A 81 8.21 -6.61 7.04
C ASN A 81 7.27 -7.15 5.95
N LYS A 82 6.00 -6.71 5.97
CA LYS A 82 4.99 -7.06 4.96
C LYS A 82 4.47 -5.81 4.28
N LEU A 83 4.24 -5.90 2.97
CA LEU A 83 3.60 -4.86 2.17
C LEU A 83 2.40 -5.45 1.43
N ASP A 84 1.34 -4.67 1.32
CA ASP A 84 0.23 -4.96 0.43
C ASP A 84 0.18 -3.90 -0.67
N LEU A 85 0.29 -4.35 -1.91
CA LEU A 85 0.45 -3.52 -3.10
C LEU A 85 -0.88 -3.37 -3.81
N TYR A 86 -1.29 -2.14 -4.10
CA TYR A 86 -2.56 -1.87 -4.75
C TYR A 86 -2.49 -2.13 -6.26
N TYR A 87 -3.46 -2.89 -6.78
CA TYR A 87 -3.69 -3.12 -8.20
C TYR A 87 -5.14 -2.73 -8.57
N GLU A 88 -5.33 -2.29 -9.82
CA GLU A 88 -6.66 -2.11 -10.42
C GLU A 88 -7.22 -3.42 -10.98
#